data_AF-A0A3D4BR28-F1
#
_entry.id   AF-A0A3D4BR28-F1
#
_cell.length_a   1.000
_cell.length_b   1.000
_cell.length_c   1.000
_cell.angle_alpha   90.00
_cell.angle_beta   90.00
_cell.angle_gamma   90.00
#
_symmetry.space_group_name_H-M   'P 1'
#
loop_
_entity.id
_entity.type
_entity.pdbx_description
1 polymer ?
#
loop_
_entity_poly.entity_id
_entity_poly.type
_entity_poly.pdbx_seq_one_letter_code
_entity_poly.pdbx_strand_id
1 'polypeptide(L)'
;MNFEFFIANRILKSNTATRKISRPVIRISIWAIALGMIIMILAMATGTGLRKEIRNKVIGFGGHIQIINYQPNPTLEQTPVSLDDSLYRQLRNLKEVSHIQAFGKKAGILKQGDLFEGTVLKGVDSSFNWSLFNSYLKQGHRLHGLDAQRNDSILISTALAKKLQIALIDKVSIYFVREAPKPPLLRYFYVAGLYQTDFEEIDNTVVVGDLRHIQRLNKWDSTQTGGYEIFVEDEEKADELASSLRTLLPFELDALTSRQLNEQLFQWLDLFDINIAIILIIMIIVAIINISIALLILILERTQLIGILKALGSPNVSIRKIFLWNAFYLILRGLFWGNLIGVGACLLQQQFGLVKLDPATYYVSEVSVNLDWIGLLLLNGGTVLVCLACLVLPSYLITRISPVKAIRFD
;
A
#
# COMPACT_ATOMS: atom_id res chain seq x y z
N MET A 1 -22.06 26.70 -32.13
CA MET A 1 -21.70 25.33 -32.58
C MET A 1 -20.20 25.30 -32.86
N ASN A 2 -19.45 24.39 -32.25
CA ASN A 2 -18.01 24.25 -32.48
C ASN A 2 -17.78 23.47 -33.79
N PHE A 3 -17.39 24.19 -34.85
CA PHE A 3 -17.25 23.65 -36.22
C PHE A 3 -16.32 22.44 -36.26
N GLU A 4 -15.20 22.54 -35.55
CA GLU A 4 -14.18 21.50 -35.50
C GLU A 4 -14.71 20.22 -34.85
N PHE A 5 -15.49 20.34 -33.78
CA PHE A 5 -16.13 19.20 -33.12
C PHE A 5 -17.20 18.54 -34.01
N PHE A 6 -18.00 19.36 -34.72
CA PHE A 6 -19.03 18.84 -35.63
C PHE A 6 -18.41 17.98 -36.75
N ILE A 7 -17.33 18.45 -37.36
CA ILE A 7 -16.61 17.68 -38.39
C ILE A 7 -15.96 16.44 -37.78
N ALA A 8 -15.30 16.56 -36.62
CA ALA A 8 -14.68 15.42 -35.94
C ALA A 8 -15.69 14.27 -35.69
N ASN A 9 -16.85 14.60 -35.11
CA ASN A 9 -17.89 13.61 -34.84
C ASN A 9 -18.44 12.95 -36.12
N ARG A 10 -18.54 13.73 -37.22
CA ARG A 10 -18.95 13.18 -38.52
C ARG A 10 -17.90 12.25 -39.13
N ILE A 11 -16.62 12.55 -38.95
CA ILE A 11 -15.50 11.67 -39.39
C ILE A 11 -15.56 10.33 -38.64
N LEU A 12 -15.84 10.36 -37.33
CA LEU A 12 -15.94 9.16 -36.49
C LEU A 12 -17.19 8.31 -36.81
N LYS A 13 -18.33 8.94 -37.09
CA LYS A 13 -19.60 8.26 -37.39
C LYS A 13 -19.75 7.81 -38.84
N SER A 14 -18.96 8.35 -39.79
CA SER A 14 -19.10 8.01 -41.21
C SER A 14 -18.75 6.54 -41.44
N ASN A 15 -19.78 5.70 -41.57
CA ASN A 15 -19.68 4.24 -41.64
C ASN A 15 -19.45 3.72 -43.07
N THR A 16 -19.02 4.58 -44.00
CA THR A 16 -19.01 4.28 -45.43
C THR A 16 -18.06 3.12 -45.74
N ALA A 17 -18.61 2.10 -46.40
CA ALA A 17 -18.06 0.76 -46.66
C ALA A 17 -16.73 0.70 -47.46
N THR A 18 -16.11 1.84 -47.77
CA THR A 18 -14.93 1.96 -48.64
C THR A 18 -13.59 2.10 -47.90
N ARG A 19 -13.54 2.09 -46.57
CA ARG A 19 -12.30 2.32 -45.80
C ARG A 19 -11.86 1.11 -44.98
N LYS A 20 -11.04 0.25 -45.60
CA LYS A 20 -10.53 -1.02 -45.02
C LYS A 20 -9.31 -0.85 -44.09
N ILE A 21 -8.53 0.24 -44.22
CA ILE A 21 -7.22 0.36 -43.54
C ILE A 21 -7.29 1.03 -42.16
N SER A 22 -8.14 2.05 -41.96
CA SER A 22 -8.19 2.78 -40.68
C SER A 22 -8.97 2.09 -39.57
N ARG A 23 -9.95 1.25 -39.88
CA ARG A 23 -10.75 0.54 -38.86
C ARG A 23 -9.90 -0.40 -37.99
N PRO A 24 -9.02 -1.25 -38.54
CA PRO A 24 -8.09 -2.05 -37.73
C PRO A 24 -7.16 -1.18 -36.88
N VAL A 25 -6.55 -0.15 -37.47
CA VAL A 25 -5.61 0.75 -36.77
C VAL A 25 -6.29 1.42 -35.57
N ILE A 26 -7.49 1.99 -35.76
CA ILE A 26 -8.26 2.61 -34.69
C ILE A 26 -8.54 1.62 -33.54
N ARG A 27 -8.93 0.37 -33.86
CA ARG A 27 -9.17 -0.66 -32.84
C ARG A 27 -7.88 -1.02 -32.10
N ILE A 28 -6.79 -1.22 -32.83
CA ILE A 28 -5.47 -1.53 -32.25
C ILE A 28 -5.04 -0.41 -31.30
N SER A 29 -5.20 0.86 -31.70
CA SER A 29 -4.86 2.00 -30.86
C SER A 29 -5.72 2.10 -29.61
N ILE A 30 -7.04 1.87 -29.70
CA ILE A 30 -7.93 1.83 -28.54
C ILE A 30 -7.50 0.72 -27.57
N TRP A 31 -7.22 -0.48 -28.09
CA TRP A 31 -6.76 -1.61 -27.27
C TRP A 31 -5.38 -1.38 -26.66
N ALA A 32 -4.45 -0.75 -27.38
CA ALA A 32 -3.15 -0.40 -26.85
C ALA A 32 -3.24 0.59 -25.68
N ILE A 33 -4.09 1.62 -25.80
CA ILE A 33 -4.36 2.57 -24.72
C ILE A 33 -5.06 1.88 -23.55
N ALA A 34 -6.05 1.03 -23.83
CA ALA A 34 -6.76 0.27 -22.81
C ALA A 34 -5.81 -0.64 -22.03
N LEU A 35 -4.94 -1.38 -22.72
CA LEU A 35 -3.91 -2.23 -22.10
C LEU A 35 -2.93 -1.41 -21.26
N GLY A 36 -2.51 -0.26 -21.78
CA GLY A 36 -1.71 0.72 -21.05
C GLY A 36 -2.36 1.10 -19.72
N MET A 37 -3.62 1.52 -19.77
CA MET A 37 -4.39 1.89 -18.59
C MET A 37 -4.59 0.73 -17.62
N ILE A 38 -4.87 -0.48 -18.10
CA ILE A 38 -5.02 -1.67 -17.25
C ILE A 38 -3.73 -1.90 -16.44
N ILE A 39 -2.57 -1.92 -17.10
CA ILE A 39 -1.29 -2.17 -16.43
C ILE A 39 -0.97 -1.05 -15.44
N MET A 40 -1.22 0.21 -15.80
CA MET A 40 -0.98 1.36 -14.91
C MET A 40 -1.88 1.32 -13.66
N ILE A 41 -3.17 0.99 -13.83
CA ILE A 41 -4.13 0.85 -12.73
C ILE A 41 -3.71 -0.30 -11.81
N LEU A 42 -3.39 -1.47 -12.38
CA LEU A 42 -2.96 -2.63 -11.60
C LEU A 42 -1.68 -2.31 -10.82
N ALA A 43 -0.65 -1.76 -11.46
CA ALA A 43 0.61 -1.43 -10.79
C ALA A 43 0.42 -0.45 -9.62
N MET A 44 -0.37 0.61 -9.83
CA MET A 44 -0.64 1.59 -8.79
C MET A 44 -1.48 0.99 -7.65
N ALA A 45 -2.55 0.27 -7.97
CA ALA A 45 -3.50 -0.22 -6.97
C ALA A 45 -2.91 -1.37 -6.13
N THR A 46 -2.15 -2.29 -6.74
CA THR A 46 -1.48 -3.37 -6.01
C THR A 46 -0.30 -2.85 -5.20
N GLY A 47 0.50 -1.94 -5.76
CA GLY A 47 1.67 -1.39 -5.07
C GLY A 47 1.28 -0.56 -3.84
N THR A 48 0.28 0.32 -3.97
CA THR A 48 -0.24 1.08 -2.82
C THR A 48 -0.99 0.19 -1.83
N GLY A 49 -1.70 -0.83 -2.32
CA GLY A 49 -2.40 -1.82 -1.48
C GLY A 49 -1.45 -2.62 -0.61
N LEU A 50 -0.41 -3.20 -1.21
CA LEU A 50 0.63 -3.96 -0.49
C LEU A 50 1.28 -3.10 0.60
N ARG A 51 1.68 -1.87 0.25
CA ARG A 51 2.30 -0.94 1.20
C ARG A 51 1.40 -0.65 2.39
N LYS A 52 0.13 -0.34 2.12
CA LYS A 52 -0.86 -0.04 3.16
C LYS A 52 -1.07 -1.24 4.07
N GLU A 53 -1.18 -2.43 3.51
CA GLU A 53 -1.40 -3.66 4.27
C GLU A 53 -0.21 -3.99 5.18
N ILE A 54 1.02 -3.96 4.66
CA ILE A 54 2.23 -4.20 5.46
C ILE A 54 2.37 -3.15 6.56
N ARG A 55 2.15 -1.86 6.23
CA ARG A 55 2.19 -0.76 7.21
C ARG A 55 1.17 -0.99 8.34
N ASN A 56 -0.07 -1.32 8.01
CA ASN A 56 -1.14 -1.56 8.98
C ASN A 56 -0.80 -2.71 9.94
N LYS A 57 -0.15 -3.78 9.45
CA LYS A 57 0.28 -4.91 10.29
C LYS A 57 1.37 -4.49 11.27
N VAL A 58 2.38 -3.75 10.80
CA VAL A 58 3.46 -3.22 11.65
C VAL A 58 2.90 -2.30 12.73
N ILE A 59 2.01 -1.38 12.36
CA ILE A 59 1.36 -0.44 13.29
C ILE A 59 0.43 -1.18 14.27
N GLY A 60 -0.34 -2.16 13.80
CA GLY A 60 -1.25 -2.93 14.65
C GLY A 60 -0.55 -3.65 15.80
N PHE A 61 0.72 -4.03 15.62
CA PHE A 61 1.55 -4.70 16.64
C PHE A 61 2.57 -3.78 17.31
N GLY A 62 2.75 -2.54 16.87
CA GLY A 62 3.79 -1.65 17.39
C GLY A 62 3.33 -0.23 17.70
N GLY A 63 2.05 0.12 17.50
CA GLY A 63 1.59 1.50 17.53
C GLY A 63 2.17 2.34 16.39
N HIS A 64 1.75 3.59 16.29
CA HIS A 64 2.32 4.58 15.36
C HIS A 64 3.62 5.18 15.88
N ILE A 65 3.70 5.35 17.21
CA ILE A 65 4.88 5.87 17.91
C ILE A 65 5.11 4.99 19.15
N GLN A 66 6.36 4.66 19.45
CA GLN A 66 6.73 4.02 20.70
C GLN A 66 7.58 4.97 21.54
N ILE A 67 7.18 5.15 22.80
CA ILE A 67 8.03 5.74 23.84
C ILE A 67 8.81 4.60 24.48
N ILE A 68 10.12 4.60 24.26
CA ILE A 68 11.04 3.60 24.83
C ILE A 68 12.24 4.31 25.46
N ASN A 69 13.00 3.57 26.26
CA ASN A 69 14.28 4.07 26.75
C ASN A 69 15.28 4.22 25.57
N TYR A 70 15.98 5.35 25.50
CA TYR A 70 16.96 5.59 24.47
C TYR A 70 18.16 4.64 24.63
N GLN A 71 18.33 3.74 23.67
CA GLN A 71 19.47 2.82 23.62
C GLN A 71 20.24 3.03 22.31
N PRO A 72 21.55 3.37 22.36
CA PRO A 72 22.36 3.54 21.15
C PRO A 72 22.45 2.25 20.31
N ASN A 73 22.39 1.09 20.97
CA ASN A 73 22.37 -0.23 20.36
C ASN A 73 21.13 -0.98 20.89
N PRO A 74 19.98 -0.89 20.21
CA PRO A 74 18.76 -1.53 20.67
C PRO A 74 18.94 -3.05 20.71
N THR A 75 18.60 -3.66 21.85
CA THR A 75 18.58 -5.12 22.02
C THR A 75 17.16 -5.59 22.32
N LEU A 76 16.92 -6.91 22.26
CA LEU A 76 15.64 -7.49 22.69
C LEU A 76 15.46 -7.46 24.22
N GLU A 77 16.47 -7.05 24.98
CA GLU A 77 16.36 -6.76 26.41
C GLU A 77 16.05 -5.27 26.60
N GLN A 78 14.81 -4.99 27.00
CA GLN A 78 14.35 -3.62 27.23
C GLN A 78 14.82 -3.10 28.58
N THR A 79 15.14 -1.81 28.64
CA THR A 79 15.28 -1.06 29.90
C THR A 79 13.88 -0.57 30.31
N PRO A 80 13.48 -0.66 31.60
CA PRO A 80 12.15 -0.25 32.01
C PRO A 80 11.91 1.25 31.78
N VAL A 81 10.70 1.57 31.37
CA VAL A 81 10.15 2.92 31.24
C VAL A 81 9.03 3.08 32.27
N SER A 82 9.07 4.19 33.00
CA SER A 82 7.98 4.64 33.86
C SER A 82 7.58 6.03 33.38
N LEU A 83 6.30 6.20 33.04
CA LEU A 83 5.75 7.52 32.78
C LEU A 83 5.09 8.01 34.06
N ASP A 84 5.41 9.24 34.46
CA ASP A 84 4.72 9.89 35.57
C ASP A 84 3.24 10.10 35.23
N ASP A 85 2.35 10.00 36.23
CA ASP A 85 0.90 10.17 36.06
C ASP A 85 0.52 11.52 35.43
N SER A 86 1.34 12.56 35.64
CA SER A 86 1.16 13.88 35.02
C SER A 86 1.46 13.83 33.53
N LEU A 87 2.59 13.24 33.14
CA LEU A 87 3.03 13.10 31.76
C LEU A 87 2.09 12.17 30.98
N TYR A 88 1.70 11.04 31.56
CA TYR A 88 0.72 10.14 30.93
C TYR A 88 -0.61 10.85 30.64
N ARG A 89 -1.12 11.65 31.59
CA ARG A 89 -2.34 12.46 31.39
C ARG A 89 -2.14 13.55 30.33
N GLN A 90 -0.97 14.18 30.29
CA GLN A 90 -0.66 15.19 29.28
C GLN A 90 -0.66 14.57 27.87
N LEU A 91 -0.02 13.42 27.69
CA LEU A 91 0.00 12.68 26.42
C LEU A 91 -1.40 12.26 25.98
N ARG A 92 -2.21 11.74 26.92
CA ARG A 92 -3.59 11.32 26.64
C ARG A 92 -4.52 12.46 26.25
N ASN A 93 -4.22 13.70 26.68
CA ASN A 93 -5.04 14.88 26.40
C ASN A 93 -4.66 15.58 25.09
N LEU A 94 -3.60 15.14 24.40
CA LEU A 94 -3.27 15.62 23.06
C LEU A 94 -4.37 15.20 22.09
N LYS A 95 -4.85 16.13 21.27
CA LYS A 95 -5.96 15.86 20.33
C LYS A 95 -5.57 14.87 19.25
N GLU A 96 -4.28 14.81 18.95
CA GLU A 96 -3.69 13.97 17.93
C GLU A 96 -3.56 12.49 18.37
N VAL A 97 -3.62 12.22 19.68
CA VAL A 97 -3.46 10.90 20.26
C VAL A 97 -4.81 10.23 20.45
N SER A 98 -5.02 9.12 19.76
CA SER A 98 -6.26 8.34 19.85
C SER A 98 -6.24 7.34 21.00
N HIS A 99 -5.08 6.69 21.23
CA HIS A 99 -4.94 5.66 22.25
C HIS A 99 -3.48 5.52 22.71
N ILE A 100 -3.28 5.14 23.98
CA ILE A 100 -1.97 4.82 24.54
C ILE A 100 -2.07 3.49 25.27
N GLN A 101 -1.13 2.58 25.01
CA GLN A 101 -1.04 1.32 25.72
C GLN A 101 0.37 0.97 26.17
N ALA A 102 0.49 0.33 27.33
CA ALA A 102 1.77 -0.18 27.79
C ALA A 102 2.10 -1.52 27.15
N PHE A 103 3.40 -1.74 26.91
CA PHE A 103 3.88 -3.02 26.43
C PHE A 103 5.23 -3.40 27.05
N GLY A 104 5.60 -4.65 26.88
CA GLY A 104 6.93 -5.15 27.15
C GLY A 104 7.28 -6.27 26.19
N LYS A 105 8.57 -6.49 25.95
CA LYS A 105 9.10 -7.55 25.10
C LYS A 105 10.17 -8.31 25.87
N LYS A 106 10.16 -9.63 25.75
CA LYS A 106 11.26 -10.46 26.25
C LYS A 106 11.50 -11.66 25.34
N ALA A 107 12.75 -11.83 24.92
CA ALA A 107 13.16 -12.96 24.10
C ALA A 107 13.16 -14.27 24.90
N GLY A 108 12.78 -15.36 24.24
CA GLY A 108 12.77 -16.69 24.81
C GLY A 108 12.74 -17.79 23.74
N ILE A 109 12.74 -19.03 24.20
CA ILE A 109 12.60 -20.22 23.36
C ILE A 109 11.30 -20.91 23.79
N LEU A 110 10.32 -20.94 22.90
CA LEU A 110 9.07 -21.66 23.08
C LEU A 110 9.32 -23.14 22.79
N LYS A 111 8.95 -24.00 23.74
CA LYS A 111 9.19 -25.45 23.68
C LYS A 111 7.93 -26.24 24.01
N GLN A 112 7.64 -27.22 23.17
CA GLN A 112 6.60 -28.23 23.34
C GLN A 112 7.17 -29.61 23.01
N GLY A 113 7.21 -30.52 23.99
CA GLY A 113 7.87 -31.82 23.83
C GLY A 113 9.35 -31.66 23.44
N ASP A 114 9.75 -32.23 22.31
CA ASP A 114 11.11 -32.13 21.76
C ASP A 114 11.27 -31.00 20.72
N LEU A 115 10.17 -30.32 20.36
CA LEU A 115 10.17 -29.23 19.39
C LEU A 115 10.38 -27.88 20.09
N PHE A 116 11.18 -27.01 19.47
CA PHE A 116 11.46 -25.68 20.01
C PHE A 116 11.64 -24.64 18.90
N GLU A 117 11.22 -23.41 19.17
CA GLU A 117 11.35 -22.25 18.28
C GLU A 117 11.73 -21.00 19.07
N GLY A 118 12.49 -20.09 18.44
CA GLY A 118 12.76 -18.78 19.00
C GLY A 118 11.48 -17.94 19.06
N THR A 119 11.26 -17.23 20.17
CA THR A 119 10.07 -16.40 20.35
C THR A 119 10.37 -15.11 21.10
N VAL A 120 9.51 -14.12 20.94
CA VAL A 120 9.44 -12.92 21.76
C VAL A 120 8.07 -12.87 22.41
N LEU A 121 8.04 -12.91 23.75
CA LEU A 121 6.82 -12.64 24.49
C LEU A 121 6.57 -11.12 24.46
N LYS A 122 5.51 -10.71 23.76
CA LYS A 122 4.93 -9.37 23.88
C LYS A 122 3.93 -9.36 25.04
N GLY A 123 4.32 -8.72 26.13
CA GLY A 123 3.48 -8.48 27.29
C GLY A 123 2.58 -7.28 27.05
N VAL A 124 1.29 -7.44 27.30
CA VAL A 124 0.26 -6.41 27.19
C VAL A 124 -0.52 -6.31 28.50
N ASP A 125 -1.08 -5.14 28.79
CA ASP A 125 -1.94 -4.91 29.95
C ASP A 125 -3.39 -4.66 29.53
N SER A 126 -4.22 -4.17 30.45
CA SER A 126 -5.63 -3.88 30.17
C SER A 126 -5.86 -2.67 29.27
N SER A 127 -4.86 -1.81 29.08
CA SER A 127 -4.92 -0.71 28.13
C SER A 127 -4.79 -1.19 26.68
N PHE A 128 -4.43 -2.46 26.44
CA PHE A 128 -4.27 -2.98 25.09
C PHE A 128 -5.54 -2.90 24.23
N ASN A 129 -5.41 -2.30 23.04
CA ASN A 129 -6.51 -2.15 22.11
C ASN A 129 -6.80 -3.44 21.34
N TRP A 130 -7.73 -4.23 21.88
CA TRP A 130 -8.18 -5.48 21.26
C TRP A 130 -8.91 -5.29 19.93
N SER A 131 -9.40 -4.11 19.58
CA SER A 131 -10.16 -3.92 18.33
C SER A 131 -9.34 -4.23 17.08
N LEU A 132 -8.07 -3.79 17.08
CA LEU A 132 -7.11 -4.06 16.01
C LEU A 132 -6.65 -5.52 15.99
N PHE A 133 -6.48 -6.14 17.17
CA PHE A 133 -5.99 -7.51 17.27
C PHE A 133 -7.08 -8.56 16.94
N ASN A 134 -8.34 -8.26 17.23
CA ASN A 134 -9.46 -9.20 17.07
C ASN A 134 -9.65 -9.66 15.62
N SER A 135 -9.26 -8.86 14.62
CA SER A 135 -9.31 -9.26 13.20
C SER A 135 -8.34 -10.41 12.88
N TYR A 136 -7.26 -10.54 13.66
CA TYR A 136 -6.24 -11.59 13.49
C TYR A 136 -6.57 -12.85 14.29
N LEU A 137 -7.43 -12.79 15.31
CA LEU A 137 -7.78 -13.95 16.13
C LEU A 137 -8.64 -14.94 15.31
N LYS A 138 -8.13 -16.16 15.09
CA LYS A 138 -8.83 -17.20 14.31
C LYS A 138 -9.57 -18.19 15.20
N GLN A 139 -9.01 -18.54 16.35
CA GLN A 139 -9.60 -19.49 17.28
C GLN A 139 -9.31 -19.12 18.73
N GLY A 140 -10.16 -19.58 19.65
CA GLY A 140 -10.05 -19.30 21.08
C GLY A 140 -10.61 -17.94 21.48
N HIS A 141 -10.06 -17.34 22.53
CA HIS A 141 -10.53 -16.06 23.06
C HIS A 141 -9.36 -15.12 23.38
N ARG A 142 -9.66 -13.82 23.47
CA ARG A 142 -8.69 -12.82 23.95
C ARG A 142 -8.26 -13.11 25.38
N LEU A 143 -7.17 -12.48 25.81
CA LEU A 143 -6.76 -12.54 27.21
C LEU A 143 -7.75 -11.73 28.06
N HIS A 144 -8.23 -12.34 29.14
CA HIS A 144 -9.13 -11.70 30.11
C HIS A 144 -8.40 -11.45 31.43
N GLY A 145 -8.93 -10.54 32.26
CA GLY A 145 -8.41 -10.35 33.63
C GLY A 145 -7.03 -9.69 33.70
N LEU A 146 -6.61 -8.97 32.65
CA LEU A 146 -5.35 -8.22 32.63
C LEU A 146 -5.30 -7.05 33.63
N ASP A 147 -6.40 -6.76 34.33
CA ASP A 147 -6.47 -5.79 35.43
C ASP A 147 -6.21 -6.40 36.81
N ALA A 148 -6.37 -7.72 36.96
CA ALA A 148 -6.45 -8.37 38.26
C ALA A 148 -5.11 -9.00 38.67
N GLN A 149 -4.95 -10.30 38.42
CA GLN A 149 -3.73 -11.05 38.74
C GLN A 149 -3.02 -11.48 37.47
N ARG A 150 -1.76 -11.88 37.62
CA ARG A 150 -0.93 -12.38 36.53
C ARG A 150 -1.66 -13.49 35.79
N ASN A 151 -1.90 -13.28 34.50
CA ASN A 151 -2.53 -14.25 33.63
C ASN A 151 -1.48 -15.10 32.91
N ASP A 152 -1.43 -16.40 33.25
CA ASP A 152 -0.53 -17.38 32.63
C ASP A 152 -1.05 -17.87 31.26
N SER A 153 -2.10 -17.27 30.70
CA SER A 153 -2.58 -17.52 29.34
C SER A 153 -1.84 -16.70 28.28
N ILE A 154 -1.62 -17.29 27.11
CA ILE A 154 -0.98 -16.65 25.96
C ILE A 154 -1.76 -16.87 24.67
N LEU A 155 -1.54 -15.98 23.72
CA LEU A 155 -1.99 -16.11 22.32
C LEU A 155 -0.76 -16.43 21.46
N ILE A 156 -0.87 -17.49 20.67
CA ILE A 156 0.20 -17.96 19.78
C ILE A 156 -0.29 -17.83 18.34
N SER A 157 0.62 -17.55 17.41
CA SER A 157 0.27 -17.56 16.00
C SER A 157 -0.06 -18.99 15.51
N THR A 158 -0.87 -19.11 14.46
CA THR A 158 -1.13 -20.41 13.81
C THR A 158 0.15 -21.01 13.22
N ALA A 159 1.10 -20.19 12.79
CA ALA A 159 2.38 -20.64 12.25
C ALA A 159 3.26 -21.32 13.31
N LEU A 160 3.45 -20.68 14.48
CA LEU A 160 4.18 -21.28 15.60
C LEU A 160 3.47 -22.52 16.14
N ALA A 161 2.14 -22.46 16.27
CA ALA A 161 1.34 -23.58 16.74
C ALA A 161 1.49 -24.80 15.83
N LYS A 162 1.50 -24.61 14.50
CA LYS A 162 1.71 -25.68 13.53
C LYS A 162 3.12 -26.28 13.59
N LYS A 163 4.16 -25.44 13.70
CA LYS A 163 5.57 -25.89 13.80
C LYS A 163 5.82 -26.73 15.05
N LEU A 164 5.25 -26.32 16.17
CA LEU A 164 5.45 -26.94 17.48
C LEU A 164 4.35 -27.96 17.86
N GLN A 165 3.39 -28.20 16.96
CA GLN A 165 2.25 -29.10 17.19
C GLN A 165 1.44 -28.74 18.46
N ILE A 166 1.25 -27.44 18.70
CA ILE A 166 0.52 -26.91 19.84
C ILE A 166 -0.96 -26.72 19.47
N ALA A 167 -1.86 -27.19 20.32
CA ALA A 167 -3.29 -26.98 20.22
C ALA A 167 -3.80 -25.91 21.21
N LEU A 168 -5.06 -25.51 21.07
CA LEU A 168 -5.74 -24.69 22.07
C LEU A 168 -5.78 -25.41 23.42
N ILE A 169 -5.67 -24.65 24.51
CA ILE A 169 -5.70 -25.12 25.91
C ILE A 169 -4.43 -25.87 26.34
N ASP A 170 -3.52 -26.17 25.40
CA ASP A 170 -2.25 -26.83 25.73
C ASP A 170 -1.41 -26.02 26.70
N LYS A 171 -0.69 -26.75 27.56
CA LYS A 171 0.33 -26.21 28.42
C LYS A 171 1.68 -26.26 27.71
N VAL A 172 2.26 -25.08 27.51
CA VAL A 172 3.55 -24.91 26.81
C VAL A 172 4.58 -24.30 27.75
N SER A 173 5.85 -24.40 27.38
CA SER A 173 6.95 -23.86 28.18
C SER A 173 7.78 -22.85 27.39
N ILE A 174 8.15 -21.74 28.03
CA ILE A 174 9.06 -20.74 27.45
C ILE A 174 10.29 -20.61 28.35
N TYR A 175 11.46 -20.73 27.73
CA TYR A 175 12.77 -20.49 28.34
C TYR A 175 13.21 -19.06 28.02
N PHE A 176 13.14 -18.16 28.99
CA PHE A 176 13.52 -16.76 28.78
C PHE A 176 15.03 -16.57 28.86
N VAL A 177 15.57 -15.82 27.90
CA VAL A 177 16.99 -15.49 27.84
C VAL A 177 17.34 -14.55 29.00
N ARG A 178 18.55 -14.72 29.55
CA ARG A 178 19.12 -13.88 30.60
C ARG A 178 20.58 -13.65 30.29
N GLU A 179 21.12 -12.54 30.76
CA GLU A 179 22.54 -12.24 30.63
C GLU A 179 23.39 -13.35 31.26
N ALA A 180 24.32 -13.87 30.47
CA ALA A 180 25.30 -14.85 30.91
C ALA A 180 26.05 -14.32 32.15
N PRO A 181 26.34 -15.15 33.16
CA PRO A 181 26.29 -16.63 33.15
C PRO A 181 24.97 -17.23 33.69
N LYS A 182 23.89 -16.44 33.83
CA LYS A 182 22.67 -16.94 34.46
C LYS A 182 21.93 -17.93 33.55
N PRO A 183 21.46 -19.09 34.05
CA PRO A 183 20.69 -20.02 33.24
C PRO A 183 19.34 -19.39 32.82
N PRO A 184 18.79 -19.80 31.65
CA PRO A 184 17.47 -19.38 31.20
C PRO A 184 16.39 -19.69 32.23
N LEU A 185 15.37 -18.84 32.27
CA LEU A 185 14.31 -18.96 33.26
C LEU A 185 13.06 -19.58 32.63
N LEU A 186 12.63 -20.72 33.17
CA LEU A 186 11.50 -21.49 32.68
C LEU A 186 10.17 -20.97 33.24
N ARG A 187 9.19 -20.79 32.36
CA ARG A 187 7.78 -20.54 32.71
C ARG A 187 6.85 -21.39 31.87
N TYR A 188 5.73 -21.78 32.47
CA TYR A 188 4.66 -22.48 31.78
C TYR A 188 3.51 -21.52 31.50
N PHE A 189 2.88 -21.69 30.35
CA PHE A 189 1.74 -20.91 29.90
C PHE A 189 0.66 -21.82 29.31
N TYR A 190 -0.56 -21.33 29.24
CA TYR A 190 -1.70 -22.02 28.62
C TYR A 190 -2.15 -21.28 27.35
N VAL A 191 -2.38 -22.01 26.26
CA VAL A 191 -2.79 -21.38 24.99
C VAL A 191 -4.27 -21.03 25.02
N ALA A 192 -4.59 -19.74 25.10
CA ALA A 192 -5.98 -19.25 25.11
C ALA A 192 -6.54 -19.00 23.71
N GLY A 193 -5.68 -18.74 22.72
CA GLY A 193 -6.10 -18.40 21.37
C GLY A 193 -4.99 -18.54 20.34
N LEU A 194 -5.43 -18.75 19.10
CA LEU A 194 -4.58 -18.82 17.92
C LEU A 194 -4.90 -17.66 16.98
N TYR A 195 -3.87 -16.87 16.64
CA TYR A 195 -4.01 -15.71 15.75
C TYR A 195 -3.23 -15.91 14.45
N GLN A 196 -3.55 -15.15 13.41
CA GLN A 196 -2.83 -15.17 12.14
C GLN A 196 -2.84 -13.79 11.51
N THR A 197 -1.65 -13.24 11.27
CA THR A 197 -1.46 -11.90 10.68
C THR A 197 -1.08 -11.97 9.21
N ASP A 198 -0.69 -13.14 8.70
CA ASP A 198 -0.11 -13.33 7.37
C ASP A 198 1.15 -12.49 7.17
N PHE A 199 1.87 -12.19 8.25
CA PHE A 199 3.16 -11.51 8.23
C PHE A 199 4.16 -12.35 9.01
N GLU A 200 5.03 -13.05 8.28
CA GLU A 200 5.87 -14.11 8.83
C GLU A 200 6.79 -13.66 9.96
N GLU A 201 7.30 -12.42 9.92
CA GLU A 201 8.14 -11.89 10.99
C GLU A 201 7.41 -11.89 12.33
N ILE A 202 6.11 -11.55 12.34
CA ILE A 202 5.27 -11.59 13.54
C ILE A 202 4.82 -13.03 13.82
N ASP A 203 4.24 -13.69 12.83
CA ASP A 203 3.64 -15.01 13.00
C ASP A 203 4.69 -16.08 13.35
N ASN A 204 5.97 -15.93 13.03
CA ASN A 204 7.00 -16.91 13.41
C ASN A 204 7.70 -16.60 14.73
N THR A 205 7.51 -15.42 15.32
CA THR A 205 8.28 -15.04 16.52
C THR A 205 7.45 -14.54 17.68
N VAL A 206 6.31 -13.87 17.45
CA VAL A 206 5.61 -13.15 18.52
C VAL A 206 4.59 -14.03 19.24
N VAL A 207 4.64 -14.02 20.57
CA VAL A 207 3.60 -14.58 21.45
C VAL A 207 3.06 -13.45 22.31
N VAL A 208 1.73 -13.32 22.41
CA VAL A 208 1.10 -12.27 23.21
C VAL A 208 0.69 -12.82 24.57
N GLY A 209 1.06 -12.14 25.66
CA GLY A 209 0.75 -12.54 27.03
C GLY A 209 0.63 -11.35 27.98
N ASP A 210 0.50 -11.60 29.27
CA ASP A 210 0.38 -10.54 30.29
C ASP A 210 1.74 -9.86 30.57
N LEU A 211 1.75 -8.52 30.52
CA LEU A 211 2.90 -7.66 30.84
C LEU A 211 3.54 -7.98 32.20
N ARG A 212 2.76 -8.42 33.18
CA ARG A 212 3.26 -8.78 34.52
C ARG A 212 4.27 -9.92 34.51
N HIS A 213 4.23 -10.80 33.50
CA HIS A 213 5.28 -11.81 33.34
C HIS A 213 6.63 -11.15 33.07
N ILE A 214 6.67 -10.18 32.16
CA ILE A 214 7.89 -9.48 31.78
C ILE A 214 8.41 -8.65 32.94
N GLN A 215 7.54 -7.92 33.63
CA GLN A 215 7.89 -7.16 34.83
C GLN A 215 8.57 -8.07 35.87
N ARG A 216 7.98 -9.22 36.20
CA ARG A 216 8.57 -10.16 37.17
C ARG A 216 9.87 -10.81 36.68
N LEU A 217 9.96 -11.14 35.40
CA LEU A 217 11.16 -11.75 34.80
C LEU A 217 12.36 -10.78 34.85
N ASN A 218 12.10 -9.49 34.68
CA ASN A 218 13.10 -8.43 34.70
C ASN A 218 13.25 -7.74 36.05
N LYS A 219 12.45 -8.12 37.05
CA LYS A 219 12.38 -7.48 38.38
C LYS A 219 12.00 -6.00 38.32
N TRP A 220 11.08 -5.66 37.43
CA TRP A 220 10.47 -4.35 37.34
C TRP A 220 9.33 -4.19 38.34
N ASP A 221 9.10 -2.95 38.76
CA ASP A 221 7.95 -2.57 39.56
C ASP A 221 6.66 -2.58 38.75
N SER A 222 5.50 -2.54 39.42
CA SER A 222 4.20 -2.59 38.76
C SER A 222 3.93 -1.38 37.84
N THR A 223 4.61 -0.26 38.07
CA THR A 223 4.53 0.97 37.25
C THR A 223 5.50 0.98 36.07
N GLN A 224 6.45 0.05 36.04
CA GLN A 224 7.49 -0.03 35.03
C GLN A 224 7.06 -0.95 33.89
N THR A 225 7.32 -0.51 32.66
CA THR A 225 6.94 -1.21 31.43
C THR A 225 8.12 -1.24 30.48
N GLY A 226 8.04 -1.98 29.37
CA GLY A 226 9.08 -1.90 28.34
C GLY A 226 8.99 -0.65 27.48
N GLY A 227 7.83 0.01 27.49
CA GLY A 227 7.53 1.21 26.74
C GLY A 227 6.03 1.41 26.57
N TYR A 228 5.68 2.48 25.86
CA TYR A 228 4.29 2.83 25.55
C TYR A 228 4.10 2.94 24.05
N GLU A 229 3.10 2.25 23.53
CA GLU A 229 2.63 2.35 22.14
C GLU A 229 1.55 3.43 22.08
N ILE A 230 1.78 4.43 21.24
CA ILE A 230 0.86 5.55 20.99
C ILE A 230 0.25 5.35 19.59
N PHE A 231 -1.07 5.45 19.54
CA PHE A 231 -1.83 5.49 18.31
C PHE A 231 -2.27 6.92 18.02
N VAL A 232 -2.15 7.33 16.76
CA VAL A 232 -2.51 8.66 16.29
C VAL A 232 -3.72 8.59 15.37
N GLU A 233 -4.48 9.68 15.28
CA GLU A 233 -5.59 9.76 14.31
C GLU A 233 -5.09 9.94 12.87
N ASP A 234 -4.00 10.70 12.70
CA ASP A 234 -3.43 11.07 11.40
C ASP A 234 -2.00 10.54 11.29
N GLU A 235 -1.84 9.44 10.53
CA GLU A 235 -0.55 8.77 10.37
C GLU A 235 0.50 9.64 9.69
N GLU A 236 0.09 10.58 8.83
CA GLU A 236 1.01 11.46 8.11
C GLU A 236 1.72 12.43 9.07
N LYS A 237 1.10 12.71 10.23
CA LYS A 237 1.65 13.57 11.27
C LYS A 237 2.40 12.82 12.35
N ALA A 238 2.56 11.50 12.24
CA ALA A 238 3.23 10.69 13.26
C ALA A 238 4.68 11.15 13.51
N ASP A 239 5.43 11.52 12.46
CA ASP A 239 6.81 11.98 12.59
C ASP A 239 6.92 13.38 13.24
N GLU A 240 5.97 14.28 12.92
CA GLU A 240 5.87 15.62 13.54
C GLU A 240 5.47 15.50 15.02
N LEU A 241 4.51 14.63 15.32
CA LEU A 241 4.08 14.37 16.69
C LEU A 241 5.22 13.72 17.49
N ALA A 242 5.92 12.72 16.95
CA ALA A 242 7.06 12.10 17.63
C ALA A 242 8.14 13.14 17.97
N SER A 243 8.45 14.04 17.03
CA SER A 243 9.40 15.14 17.26
C SER A 243 8.94 16.08 18.38
N SER A 244 7.64 16.40 18.42
CA SER A 244 7.04 17.21 19.48
C SER A 244 7.08 16.48 20.83
N LEU A 245 6.78 15.19 20.85
CA LEU A 245 6.83 14.34 22.05
C LEU A 245 8.24 14.26 22.63
N ARG A 246 9.28 14.14 21.80
CA ARG A 246 10.69 14.16 22.27
C ARG A 246 11.03 15.39 23.10
N THR A 247 10.42 16.55 22.82
CA THR A 247 10.67 17.77 23.61
C THR A 247 10.00 17.77 24.98
N LEU A 248 8.97 16.94 25.16
CA LEU A 248 8.22 16.79 26.41
C LEU A 248 8.75 15.64 27.28
N LEU A 249 9.42 14.67 26.66
CA LEU A 249 9.93 13.48 27.33
C LEU A 249 11.24 13.78 28.08
N PRO A 250 11.49 13.08 29.21
CA PRO A 250 12.81 13.05 29.84
C PRO A 250 13.90 12.61 28.86
N PHE A 251 15.14 13.05 29.09
CA PHE A 251 16.28 12.78 28.19
C PHE A 251 16.58 11.28 28.01
N GLU A 252 16.21 10.45 28.97
CA GLU A 252 16.38 9.00 28.94
C GLU A 252 15.38 8.29 28.03
N LEU A 253 14.30 8.97 27.63
CA LEU A 253 13.25 8.43 26.79
C LEU A 253 13.30 9.03 25.39
N ASP A 254 12.97 8.20 24.41
CA ASP A 254 12.82 8.62 23.03
C ASP A 254 11.43 8.24 22.51
N ALA A 255 10.89 9.09 21.62
CA ALA A 255 9.70 8.79 20.85
C ALA A 255 10.13 8.40 19.44
N LEU A 256 9.98 7.12 19.10
CA LEU A 256 10.35 6.59 17.79
C LEU A 256 9.09 6.19 17.02
N THR A 257 8.99 6.61 15.76
CA THR A 257 7.88 6.17 14.91
C THR A 257 8.07 4.71 14.47
N SER A 258 6.99 4.02 14.11
CA SER A 258 7.10 2.65 13.57
C SER A 258 7.97 2.61 12.32
N ARG A 259 8.04 3.72 11.56
CA ARG A 259 8.95 3.88 10.43
C ARG A 259 10.41 3.86 10.85
N GLN A 260 10.77 4.60 11.89
CA GLN A 260 12.13 4.63 12.43
C GLN A 260 12.54 3.28 13.03
N LEU A 261 11.62 2.62 13.75
CA LEU A 261 11.87 1.31 14.34
C LEU A 261 12.03 0.18 13.31
N ASN A 262 11.45 0.35 12.12
CA ASN A 262 11.48 -0.63 11.04
C ASN A 262 12.07 0.00 9.76
N GLU A 263 13.14 0.78 9.91
CA GLU A 263 13.69 1.61 8.83
C GLU A 263 13.95 0.81 7.55
N GLN A 264 14.61 -0.35 7.66
CA GLN A 264 14.89 -1.22 6.52
C GLN A 264 13.62 -1.67 5.78
N LEU A 265 12.57 -2.04 6.51
CA LEU A 265 11.29 -2.45 5.93
C LEU A 265 10.63 -1.27 5.20
N PHE A 266 10.59 -0.10 5.82
CA PHE A 266 9.97 1.07 5.20
C PHE A 266 10.77 1.61 4.01
N GLN A 267 12.11 1.59 4.06
CA GLN A 267 12.95 1.93 2.91
C GLN A 267 12.69 0.98 1.73
N TRP A 268 12.53 -0.33 2.00
CA TRP A 268 12.14 -1.29 0.98
C TRP A 268 10.73 -1.02 0.43
N LEU A 269 9.77 -0.65 1.29
CA LEU A 269 8.43 -0.24 0.86
C LEU A 269 8.45 1.04 0.00
N ASP A 270 9.36 1.96 0.26
CA ASP A 270 9.53 3.19 -0.52
C ASP A 270 10.06 2.90 -1.94
N LEU A 271 10.81 1.80 -2.15
CA LEU A 271 11.24 1.37 -3.48
C LEU A 271 10.06 1.05 -4.41
N PHE A 272 8.88 0.70 -3.85
CA PHE A 272 7.68 0.51 -4.67
C PHE A 272 7.25 1.80 -5.37
N ASP A 273 7.42 2.99 -4.77
CA ASP A 273 7.05 4.25 -5.43
C ASP A 273 7.84 4.46 -6.71
N ILE A 274 9.14 4.20 -6.66
CA ILE A 274 10.03 4.32 -7.80
C ILE A 274 9.64 3.30 -8.89
N ASN A 275 9.40 2.05 -8.50
CA ASN A 275 9.02 1.00 -9.44
C ASN A 275 7.68 1.27 -10.13
N ILE A 276 6.66 1.71 -9.37
CA ILE A 276 5.37 2.12 -9.92
C ILE A 276 5.56 3.28 -10.89
N ALA A 277 6.31 4.32 -10.49
CA ALA A 277 6.58 5.48 -11.34
C ALA A 277 7.25 5.09 -12.66
N ILE A 278 8.24 4.18 -12.62
CA ILE A 278 8.91 3.66 -13.83
C ILE A 278 7.91 2.97 -14.75
N ILE A 279 7.07 2.08 -14.21
CA ILE A 279 6.02 1.40 -15.00
C ILE A 279 5.09 2.42 -15.64
N LEU A 280 4.60 3.40 -14.88
CA LEU A 280 3.71 4.45 -15.39
C LEU A 280 4.37 5.23 -16.55
N ILE A 281 5.63 5.65 -16.39
CA ILE A 281 6.36 6.39 -17.43
C ILE A 281 6.51 5.56 -18.70
N ILE A 282 6.92 4.30 -18.59
CA ILE A 282 7.06 3.40 -19.74
C ILE A 282 5.71 3.21 -20.45
N MET A 283 4.64 2.97 -19.70
CA MET A 283 3.31 2.76 -20.27
C MET A 283 2.75 4.03 -20.94
N ILE A 284 3.03 5.21 -20.39
CA ILE A 284 2.68 6.50 -21.00
C ILE A 284 3.44 6.69 -22.32
N ILE A 285 4.75 6.39 -22.37
CA ILE A 285 5.55 6.49 -23.61
C ILE A 285 4.97 5.57 -24.69
N VAL A 286 4.67 4.31 -24.33
CA VAL A 286 4.04 3.34 -25.23
C VAL A 286 2.69 3.87 -25.74
N ALA A 287 1.87 4.46 -24.88
CA ALA A 287 0.60 5.06 -25.25
C ALA A 287 0.78 6.23 -26.23
N ILE A 288 1.73 7.14 -25.97
CA ILE A 288 2.06 8.30 -26.82
C ILE A 288 2.47 7.85 -28.23
N ILE A 289 3.37 6.88 -28.35
CA ILE A 289 3.84 6.38 -29.65
C ILE A 289 2.68 5.78 -30.43
N ASN A 290 1.89 4.92 -29.78
CA ASN A 290 0.74 4.26 -30.40
C ASN A 290 -0.32 5.26 -30.90
N ILE A 291 -0.68 6.26 -30.09
CA ILE A 291 -1.66 7.26 -30.50
C ILE A 291 -1.09 8.21 -31.56
N SER A 292 0.21 8.48 -31.57
CA SER A 292 0.88 9.28 -32.61
C SER A 292 0.82 8.59 -33.98
N ILE A 293 1.09 7.28 -34.03
CA ILE A 293 0.95 6.48 -35.24
C ILE A 293 -0.51 6.47 -35.71
N ALA A 294 -1.45 6.31 -34.79
CA ALA A 294 -2.88 6.34 -35.10
C ALA A 294 -3.31 7.68 -35.72
N LEU A 295 -2.89 8.78 -35.12
CA LEU A 295 -3.18 10.13 -35.59
C LEU A 295 -2.58 10.36 -36.99
N LEU A 296 -1.33 9.94 -37.20
CA LEU A 296 -0.65 10.08 -38.48
C LEU A 296 -1.41 9.35 -39.59
N ILE A 297 -1.79 8.09 -39.36
CA ILE A 297 -2.56 7.29 -40.31
C ILE A 297 -3.92 7.95 -40.59
N LEU A 298 -4.58 8.47 -39.55
CA LEU A 298 -5.86 9.17 -39.69
C LEU A 298 -5.74 10.44 -40.55
N ILE A 299 -4.64 11.19 -40.43
CA ILE A 299 -4.35 12.37 -41.26
C ILE A 299 -4.09 11.95 -42.71
N LEU A 300 -3.27 10.91 -42.93
CA LEU A 300 -2.88 10.44 -44.27
C LEU A 300 -4.07 9.90 -45.07
N GLU A 301 -4.98 9.16 -44.44
CA GLU A 301 -6.20 8.66 -45.09
C GLU A 301 -7.20 9.79 -45.42
N ARG A 302 -7.04 10.96 -44.80
CA ARG A 302 -7.93 12.12 -44.95
C ARG A 302 -7.25 13.32 -45.62
N THR A 303 -6.17 13.09 -46.36
CA THR A 303 -5.45 14.12 -47.14
C THR A 303 -6.37 14.88 -48.09
N GLN A 304 -7.25 14.21 -48.83
CA GLN A 304 -8.20 14.85 -49.74
C GLN A 304 -9.20 15.76 -49.00
N LEU A 305 -9.73 15.32 -47.86
CA LEU A 305 -10.60 16.15 -47.00
C LEU A 305 -9.86 17.39 -46.49
N ILE A 306 -8.61 17.22 -46.06
CA ILE A 306 -7.76 18.34 -45.63
C ILE A 306 -7.54 19.33 -46.78
N GLY A 307 -7.28 18.83 -47.99
CA GLY A 307 -7.14 19.65 -49.20
C GLY A 307 -8.37 20.48 -49.49
N ILE A 308 -9.57 19.87 -49.46
CA ILE A 308 -10.85 20.55 -49.68
C ILE A 308 -11.10 21.62 -48.62
N LEU A 309 -10.91 21.30 -47.33
CA LEU A 309 -11.11 22.27 -46.25
C LEU A 309 -10.18 23.49 -46.38
N LYS A 310 -8.92 23.26 -46.78
CA LYS A 310 -7.97 24.36 -47.04
C LYS A 310 -8.36 25.17 -48.28
N ALA A 311 -8.80 24.52 -49.35
CA ALA A 311 -9.27 25.21 -50.56
C ALA A 311 -10.50 26.09 -50.29
N LEU A 312 -11.36 25.67 -49.36
CA LEU A 312 -12.50 26.45 -48.85
C LEU A 312 -12.10 27.52 -47.80
N GLY A 313 -10.81 27.70 -47.52
CA GLY A 313 -10.31 28.76 -46.64
C GLY A 313 -10.14 28.39 -45.17
N SER A 314 -10.26 27.12 -44.77
CA SER A 314 -10.05 26.72 -43.36
C SER A 314 -8.58 26.86 -42.93
N PRO A 315 -8.29 27.50 -41.78
CA PRO A 315 -6.92 27.64 -41.30
C PRO A 315 -6.38 26.30 -40.79
N ASN A 316 -5.05 26.11 -40.90
CA ASN A 316 -4.37 24.89 -40.44
C ASN A 316 -4.68 24.56 -38.98
N VAL A 317 -4.85 25.56 -38.10
CA VAL A 317 -5.15 25.37 -36.68
C VAL A 317 -6.52 24.72 -36.47
N SER A 318 -7.55 25.15 -37.21
CA SER A 318 -8.88 24.53 -37.14
C SER A 318 -8.85 23.10 -37.66
N ILE A 319 -8.12 22.82 -38.74
CA ILE A 319 -7.96 21.45 -39.23
C ILE A 319 -7.24 20.58 -38.20
N ARG A 320 -6.18 21.08 -37.55
CA ARG A 320 -5.49 20.37 -36.46
C ARG A 320 -6.43 20.03 -35.31
N LYS A 321 -7.26 20.99 -34.87
CA LYS A 321 -8.27 20.77 -33.81
C LYS A 321 -9.24 19.64 -34.17
N ILE A 322 -9.67 19.51 -35.42
CA ILE A 322 -10.54 18.39 -35.86
C ILE A 322 -9.88 17.04 -35.56
N PHE A 323 -8.62 16.87 -35.95
CA PHE A 323 -7.90 15.61 -35.75
C PHE A 323 -7.51 15.38 -34.28
N LEU A 324 -7.22 16.43 -33.52
CA LEU A 324 -7.02 16.34 -32.07
C LEU A 324 -8.30 15.92 -31.33
N TRP A 325 -9.47 16.40 -31.74
CA TRP A 325 -10.77 15.92 -31.22
C TRP A 325 -11.01 14.44 -31.53
N ASN A 326 -10.63 13.98 -32.72
CA ASN A 326 -10.70 12.55 -33.05
C ASN A 326 -9.76 11.73 -32.15
N ALA A 327 -8.52 12.17 -31.95
CA ALA A 327 -7.59 11.48 -31.06
C ALA A 327 -8.06 11.50 -29.61
N PHE A 328 -8.60 12.62 -29.13
CA PHE A 328 -9.22 12.70 -27.81
C PHE A 328 -10.32 11.66 -27.63
N TYR A 329 -11.18 11.47 -28.64
CA TYR A 329 -12.20 10.42 -28.61
C TYR A 329 -11.60 9.00 -28.55
N LEU A 330 -10.51 8.74 -29.29
CA LEU A 330 -9.80 7.45 -29.22
C LEU A 330 -9.22 7.20 -27.83
N ILE A 331 -8.58 8.22 -27.24
CA ILE A 331 -8.04 8.20 -25.88
C ILE A 331 -9.17 7.90 -24.90
N LEU A 332 -10.27 8.66 -24.92
CA LEU A 332 -11.41 8.44 -24.03
C LEU A 332 -11.98 7.01 -24.13
N ARG A 333 -12.08 6.44 -25.34
CA ARG A 333 -12.53 5.04 -25.48
C ARG A 333 -11.53 4.04 -24.93
N GLY A 334 -10.25 4.25 -25.16
CA GLY A 334 -9.18 3.43 -24.58
C GLY A 334 -9.21 3.48 -23.06
N LEU A 335 -9.31 4.68 -22.50
CA LEU A 335 -9.47 4.91 -21.06
C LEU A 335 -10.73 4.24 -20.53
N PHE A 336 -11.88 4.38 -21.19
CA PHE A 336 -13.12 3.75 -20.75
C PHE A 336 -12.96 2.23 -20.58
N TRP A 337 -12.46 1.54 -21.61
CA TRP A 337 -12.26 0.09 -21.54
C TRP A 337 -11.12 -0.29 -20.58
N GLY A 338 -10.05 0.51 -20.55
CA GLY A 338 -8.93 0.27 -19.65
C GLY A 338 -9.30 0.40 -18.18
N ASN A 339 -10.10 1.41 -17.82
CA ASN A 339 -10.62 1.56 -16.46
C ASN A 339 -11.64 0.48 -16.14
N LEU A 340 -12.57 0.17 -17.06
CA LEU A 340 -13.57 -0.87 -16.84
C LEU A 340 -12.91 -2.21 -16.52
N ILE A 341 -11.88 -2.59 -17.28
CA ILE A 341 -11.16 -3.85 -17.09
C ILE A 341 -10.21 -3.76 -15.89
N GLY A 342 -9.44 -2.68 -15.75
CA GLY A 342 -8.45 -2.51 -14.69
C GLY A 342 -9.09 -2.43 -13.31
N VAL A 343 -10.09 -1.55 -13.14
CA VAL A 343 -10.86 -1.44 -11.89
C VAL A 343 -11.66 -2.71 -11.65
N GLY A 344 -12.25 -3.30 -12.69
CA GLY A 344 -12.96 -4.58 -12.59
C GLY A 344 -12.05 -5.70 -12.06
N ALA A 345 -10.83 -5.82 -12.57
CA ALA A 345 -9.85 -6.79 -12.10
C ALA A 345 -9.44 -6.53 -10.65
N CYS A 346 -9.23 -5.26 -10.27
CA CYS A 346 -8.94 -4.87 -8.89
C CYS A 346 -10.07 -5.26 -7.92
N LEU A 347 -11.34 -5.01 -8.29
CA LEU A 347 -12.49 -5.38 -7.47
C LEU A 347 -12.67 -6.89 -7.34
N LEU A 348 -12.46 -7.63 -8.43
CA LEU A 348 -12.46 -9.10 -8.40
C LEU A 348 -11.36 -9.63 -7.48
N GLN A 349 -10.16 -9.04 -7.52
CA GLN A 349 -9.08 -9.42 -6.61
C GLN A 349 -9.45 -9.13 -5.15
N GLN A 350 -10.02 -7.96 -4.83
CA GLN A 350 -10.45 -7.62 -3.46
C GLN A 350 -11.52 -8.57 -2.92
N GLN A 351 -12.44 -9.03 -3.77
CA GLN A 351 -13.56 -9.88 -3.32
C GLN A 351 -13.20 -11.37 -3.25
N PHE A 352 -12.37 -11.86 -4.17
CA PHE A 352 -12.13 -13.29 -4.34
C PHE A 352 -10.71 -13.74 -4.00
N GLY A 353 -9.75 -12.83 -3.79
CA GLY A 353 -8.36 -13.19 -3.46
C GLY A 353 -7.72 -14.09 -4.51
N LEU A 354 -7.98 -13.82 -5.80
CA LEU A 354 -7.62 -14.72 -6.92
C LEU A 354 -6.11 -14.96 -7.01
N VAL A 355 -5.33 -13.89 -6.83
CA VAL A 355 -3.86 -13.94 -6.86
C VAL A 355 -3.34 -14.04 -5.43
N LYS A 356 -2.78 -15.20 -5.12
CA LYS A 356 -2.09 -15.48 -3.85
C LYS A 356 -0.61 -15.19 -3.97
N LEU A 357 -0.02 -14.78 -2.87
CA LEU A 357 1.41 -14.51 -2.74
C LEU A 357 2.01 -15.43 -1.69
N ASP A 358 3.31 -15.67 -1.82
CA ASP A 358 4.09 -16.35 -0.78
C ASP A 358 4.40 -15.37 0.36
N PRO A 359 3.85 -15.58 1.58
CA PRO A 359 4.08 -14.70 2.72
C PRO A 359 5.55 -14.55 3.08
N ALA A 360 6.37 -15.58 2.82
CA ALA A 360 7.81 -15.56 3.09
C ALA A 360 8.56 -14.53 2.24
N THR A 361 8.06 -14.26 1.03
CA THR A 361 8.71 -13.33 0.09
C THR A 361 8.04 -11.95 0.11
N TYR A 362 6.72 -11.90 0.28
CA TYR A 362 5.92 -10.68 0.07
C TYR A 362 5.24 -10.14 1.32
N TYR A 363 5.37 -10.80 2.47
CA TYR A 363 4.80 -10.36 3.76
C TYR A 363 3.26 -10.26 3.79
N VAL A 364 2.59 -10.82 2.78
CA VAL A 364 1.14 -10.94 2.64
C VAL A 364 0.79 -12.25 1.93
N SER A 365 -0.39 -12.79 2.23
CA SER A 365 -0.91 -14.05 1.66
C SER A 365 -1.60 -13.88 0.30
N GLU A 366 -2.04 -12.66 -0.02
CA GLU A 366 -2.70 -12.32 -1.26
C GLU A 366 -2.34 -10.92 -1.73
N VAL A 367 -2.51 -10.64 -3.02
CA VAL A 367 -2.28 -9.30 -3.55
C VAL A 367 -3.32 -8.35 -2.97
N SER A 368 -2.88 -7.47 -2.07
CA SER A 368 -3.69 -6.40 -1.51
C SER A 368 -3.84 -5.28 -2.53
N VAL A 369 -5.06 -4.78 -2.71
CA VAL A 369 -5.38 -3.77 -3.71
C VAL A 369 -6.02 -2.57 -3.01
N ASN A 370 -5.47 -1.38 -3.25
CA ASN A 370 -6.03 -0.12 -2.79
C ASN A 370 -6.46 0.74 -3.98
N LEU A 371 -7.76 0.94 -4.12
CA LEU A 371 -8.33 1.81 -5.15
C LEU A 371 -8.46 3.23 -4.61
N ASP A 372 -7.39 4.01 -4.75
CA ASP A 372 -7.45 5.45 -4.50
C ASP A 372 -8.10 6.17 -5.68
N TRP A 373 -9.32 6.66 -5.47
CA TRP A 373 -10.08 7.39 -6.49
C TRP A 373 -9.39 8.68 -6.93
N ILE A 374 -8.67 9.36 -6.04
CA ILE A 374 -7.99 10.61 -6.37
C ILE A 374 -6.82 10.29 -7.30
N GLY A 375 -5.98 9.33 -6.95
CA GLY A 375 -4.89 8.88 -7.81
C GLY A 375 -5.37 8.30 -9.14
N LEU A 376 -6.50 7.59 -9.19
CA LEU A 376 -7.11 7.14 -10.46
C LEU A 376 -7.56 8.30 -11.35
N LEU A 377 -8.16 9.35 -10.77
CA LEU A 377 -8.54 10.56 -11.51
C LEU A 377 -7.31 11.31 -12.02
N LEU A 378 -6.26 11.44 -11.20
CA LEU A 378 -4.99 12.05 -11.59
C LEU A 378 -4.30 11.26 -12.69
N LEU A 379 -4.30 9.92 -12.60
CA LEU A 379 -3.74 9.04 -13.64
C LEU A 379 -4.47 9.21 -14.98
N ASN A 380 -5.80 9.21 -14.96
CA ASN A 380 -6.61 9.41 -16.16
C ASN A 380 -6.42 10.81 -16.75
N GLY A 381 -6.53 11.85 -15.93
CA GLY A 381 -6.34 13.24 -16.33
C GLY A 381 -4.94 13.50 -16.87
N GLY A 382 -3.91 13.02 -16.16
CA GLY A 382 -2.52 13.10 -16.56
C GLY A 382 -2.25 12.40 -17.90
N THR A 383 -2.77 11.18 -18.07
CA THR A 383 -2.64 10.44 -19.34
C THR A 383 -3.26 11.20 -20.51
N VAL A 384 -4.48 11.72 -20.34
CA VAL A 384 -5.14 12.54 -21.38
C VAL A 384 -4.32 13.77 -21.72
N LEU A 385 -3.88 14.52 -20.71
CA LEU A 385 -3.13 15.76 -20.90
C LEU A 385 -1.81 15.51 -21.62
N VAL A 386 -1.02 14.53 -21.16
CA VAL A 386 0.28 14.19 -21.73
C VAL A 386 0.12 13.68 -23.17
N CYS A 387 -0.80 12.74 -23.41
CA CYS A 387 -1.04 12.24 -24.76
C CYS A 387 -1.48 13.36 -25.72
N LEU A 388 -2.44 14.21 -25.32
CA LEU A 388 -2.89 15.32 -26.16
C LEU A 388 -1.77 16.32 -26.44
N ALA A 389 -0.94 16.65 -25.43
CA ALA A 389 0.21 17.54 -25.60
C ALA A 389 1.22 16.96 -26.61
N CYS A 390 1.55 15.68 -26.51
CA CYS A 390 2.46 15.03 -27.45
C CYS A 390 1.89 14.97 -28.88
N LEU A 391 0.58 14.80 -29.04
CA LEU A 391 -0.08 14.74 -30.35
C LEU A 391 -0.05 16.07 -31.12
N VAL A 392 0.24 17.19 -30.44
CA VAL A 392 0.45 18.49 -31.10
C VAL A 392 1.57 18.39 -32.13
N LEU A 393 2.63 17.62 -31.88
CA LEU A 393 3.78 17.46 -32.76
C LEU A 393 3.43 16.77 -34.09
N PRO A 394 2.90 15.52 -34.12
CA PRO A 394 2.52 14.87 -35.36
C PRO A 394 1.39 15.60 -36.11
N SER A 395 0.53 16.36 -35.40
CA SER A 395 -0.52 17.16 -36.05
C SER A 395 0.03 18.27 -36.97
N TYR A 396 1.29 18.70 -36.80
CA TYR A 396 1.92 19.67 -37.70
C TYR A 396 2.07 19.17 -39.14
N LEU A 397 2.01 17.86 -39.39
CA LEU A 397 2.01 17.33 -40.76
C LEU A 397 0.90 17.96 -41.62
N ILE A 398 -0.23 18.33 -41.01
CA ILE A 398 -1.34 19.00 -41.68
C ILE A 398 -0.88 20.29 -42.38
N THR A 399 0.06 21.05 -41.81
CA THR A 399 0.53 22.30 -42.43
C THR A 399 1.25 22.06 -43.75
N ARG A 400 1.90 20.90 -43.92
CA ARG A 400 2.67 20.53 -45.11
C ARG A 400 1.82 20.00 -46.28
N ILE A 401 0.53 19.72 -46.06
CA ILE A 401 -0.38 19.23 -47.11
C ILE A 401 -0.81 20.40 -48.00
N SER A 402 -0.43 20.36 -49.29
CA SER A 402 -0.85 21.36 -50.29
C SER A 402 -2.23 21.03 -50.86
N PRO A 403 -3.18 22.00 -50.94
CA PRO A 403 -4.51 21.77 -51.50
C PRO A 403 -4.46 21.23 -52.94
N VAL A 404 -3.59 21.79 -53.78
CA VAL A 404 -3.46 21.41 -55.19
C VAL A 404 -3.01 19.96 -55.33
N LYS A 405 -2.02 19.53 -54.54
CA LYS A 405 -1.54 18.13 -54.56
C LYS A 405 -2.55 17.14 -53.94
N ALA A 406 -3.34 17.60 -52.97
CA ALA A 406 -4.31 16.75 -52.28
C ALA A 406 -5.62 16.56 -53.03
N ILE A 407 -5.97 17.46 -53.95
CA ILE A 407 -7.22 17.41 -54.75
C ILE A 407 -6.98 16.85 -56.16
N ARG A 408 -5.74 16.88 -56.66
CA ARG A 408 -5.40 16.34 -57.99
C ARG A 408 -5.75 14.84 -58.04
N PHE A 409 -6.68 14.50 -58.92
CA PHE A 409 -6.98 13.12 -59.30
C PHE A 409 -5.87 12.64 -60.23
N ASP A 410 -5.15 11.60 -59.80
CA ASP A 410 -4.48 10.66 -60.71
C ASP A 410 -5.28 9.35 -60.71
#